data_AF-A0A0M0I5T3-F1
#
_entry.id   AF-A0A0M0I5T3-F1
#
_cell.length_a   1.000
_cell.length_b   1.000
_cell.length_c   1.000
_cell.angle_alpha   90.00
_cell.angle_beta   90.00
_cell.angle_gamma   90.00
#
_symmetry.space_group_name_H-M   'P 1'
#
loop_
_entity.id
_entity.type
_entity.pdbx_description
1 polymer ?
#
loop_
_entity_poly.entity_id
_entity_poly.type
_entity_poly.pdbx_seq_one_letter_code
_entity_poly.pdbx_strand_id
1 'polypeptide(L)' 'MLDTCLSNTKILIIEFAKYYLAAVVVIGLKGELFNIALRVWSDNQMSFYGDGLWQITLILAFFVTCCVLFNKYSPE' A
#
# COMPACT_ATOMS: atom_id res chain seq x y z
N MET A 1 1.77 30.01 13.64
CA MET A 1 1.07 28.78 14.08
C MET A 1 0.45 28.05 12.89
N LEU A 2 -0.33 28.74 12.04
CA LEU A 2 -0.89 28.18 10.81
C LEU A 2 0.20 27.73 9.81
N ASP A 3 1.22 28.56 9.56
CA ASP A 3 2.30 28.22 8.61
C ASP A 3 3.09 26.97 9.03
N THR A 4 3.32 26.82 10.33
CA THR A 4 3.98 25.63 10.91
C THR A 4 3.13 24.37 10.71
N CYS A 5 1.81 24.48 10.93
CA CYS A 5 0.87 23.38 10.70
C CYS A 5 0.84 22.98 9.22
N LEU A 6 0.80 23.96 8.32
CA LEU A 6 0.80 23.76 6.87
C LEU A 6 2.09 23.10 6.39
N SER A 7 3.24 23.56 6.91
CA SER A 7 4.55 22.97 6.61
C SER A 7 4.64 21.51 7.06
N ASN A 8 4.25 21.23 8.30
CA ASN A 8 4.26 19.88 8.86
C ASN A 8 3.32 18.94 8.10
N THR A 9 2.12 19.42 7.75
CA THR A 9 1.14 18.65 6.97
C THR A 9 1.71 18.30 5.59
N LYS A 10 2.38 19.25 4.93
CA LYS A 10 3.02 19.01 3.63
C LYS A 10 4.09 17.94 3.71
N ILE A 11 4.94 17.97 4.75
CA ILE A 11 5.96 16.95 4.99
C ILE A 11 5.30 15.58 5.18
N LEU A 12 4.27 15.51 6.02
CA LEU A 12 3.55 14.27 6.33
C LEU A 12 2.88 13.67 5.09
N ILE A 13 2.29 14.49 4.23
CA ILE A 13 1.68 14.06 2.95
C ILE A 13 2.74 13.52 1.98
N ILE A 14 3.87 14.21 1.84
CA ILE A 14 4.97 13.74 0.96
C ILE A 14 5.50 12.40 1.45
N GLU A 15 5.65 12.27 2.75
CA GLU A 15 6.15 11.06 3.38
C GLU A 15 5.15 9.91 3.26
N PHE A 16 3.86 10.17 3.49
CA PHE A 16 2.77 9.24 3.23
C PHE A 16 2.80 8.76 1.78
N ALA A 17 2.91 9.67 0.80
CA ALA A 17 2.93 9.30 -0.60
C ALA A 17 4.11 8.37 -0.93
N LYS A 18 5.30 8.63 -0.37
CA LYS A 18 6.48 7.76 -0.56
C LYS A 18 6.26 6.35 -0.01
N TYR A 19 5.79 6.24 1.24
CA TYR A 19 5.55 4.95 1.86
C TYR A 19 4.38 4.20 1.21
N TYR A 20 3.33 4.91 0.83
CA TYR A 20 2.19 4.34 0.12
C TYR A 20 2.59 3.77 -1.23
N LEU A 21 3.34 4.52 -2.05
CA LEU A 21 3.83 4.02 -3.33
C LEU A 21 4.73 2.79 -3.15
N ALA A 22 5.63 2.81 -2.15
CA ALA A 22 6.46 1.66 -1.83
C ALA A 22 5.60 0.44 -1.42
N ALA A 23 4.59 0.63 -0.57
CA ALA A 23 3.69 -0.43 -0.15
C ALA A 23 2.88 -1.01 -1.33
N VAL A 24 2.34 -0.16 -2.20
CA VAL A 24 1.63 -0.58 -3.43
C VAL A 24 2.53 -1.43 -4.32
N VAL A 25 3.79 -1.03 -4.53
CA VAL A 25 4.72 -1.80 -5.36
C VAL A 25 5.04 -3.15 -4.72
N VAL A 26 5.38 -3.18 -3.42
CA VAL A 26 5.75 -4.43 -2.74
C VAL A 26 4.58 -5.40 -2.65
N ILE A 27 3.41 -4.93 -2.24
CA ILE A 27 2.21 -5.76 -2.09
C ILE A 27 1.69 -6.18 -3.47
N GLY A 28 1.70 -5.27 -4.46
CA GLY A 28 1.27 -5.58 -5.83
C GLY A 28 2.14 -6.65 -6.48
N LEU A 29 3.47 -6.53 -6.41
CA LEU A 29 4.38 -7.54 -6.94
C LEU A 29 4.18 -8.89 -6.25
N LYS A 30 4.04 -8.91 -4.91
CA LYS A 30 3.77 -10.14 -4.16
C LYS A 30 2.40 -10.74 -4.50
N GLY A 31 1.39 -9.91 -4.67
CA GLY A 31 0.03 -10.30 -5.04
C GLY A 31 -0.04 -10.92 -6.43
N GLU A 32 0.65 -10.33 -7.42
CA GLU A 32 0.75 -10.88 -8.77
C GLU A 32 1.51 -12.21 -8.80
N LEU A 33 2.63 -12.33 -8.07
CA LEU A 33 3.36 -13.59 -7.94
C LEU A 33 2.49 -14.68 -7.31
N PHE A 34 1.72 -14.34 -6.28
CA PHE A 34 0.78 -15.27 -5.64
C PHE A 34 -0.34 -15.66 -6.62
N ASN A 35 -0.87 -14.72 -7.39
CA ASN A 35 -1.89 -14.98 -8.39
C ASN A 35 -1.39 -15.93 -9.49
N ILE A 36 -0.16 -15.72 -9.98
CA ILE A 36 0.49 -16.63 -10.95
C ILE A 36 0.62 -18.04 -10.34
N ALA A 37 1.06 -18.16 -9.10
CA ALA A 37 1.16 -19.45 -8.42
C ALA A 37 -0.20 -20.16 -8.29
N LEU A 38 -1.26 -19.42 -7.97
CA LEU A 38 -2.63 -19.95 -7.90
C LEU A 38 -3.18 -20.40 -9.25
N ARG A 39 -2.86 -19.69 -10.34
CA ARG A 39 -3.23 -20.13 -11.70
C ARG A 39 -2.56 -21.44 -12.07
N VAL A 40 -1.27 -21.59 -11.75
CA VAL A 40 -0.51 -22.82 -12.01
C VAL A 40 -1.05 -23.99 -11.19
N TRP A 41 -1.51 -23.73 -9.96
CA TRP A 41 -1.94 -24.79 -9.05
C TRP A 41 -3.42 -25.20 -9.20
N SER A 42 -4.32 -24.25 -9.49
CA SER A 42 -5.77 -24.50 -9.48
C SER A 42 -6.41 -24.63 -10.86
N ASP A 43 -5.64 -24.52 -11.95
CA ASP A 43 -6.10 -24.38 -13.35
C ASP A 43 -7.14 -23.25 -13.57
N ASN A 44 -7.39 -22.42 -12.54
CA ASN A 44 -8.36 -21.34 -12.58
C ASN A 44 -7.69 -20.04 -13.01
N GLN A 45 -8.25 -19.37 -14.00
CA GLN A 45 -7.68 -18.13 -14.57
C GLN A 45 -8.12 -16.90 -13.79
N MET A 46 -7.62 -16.75 -12.56
CA MET A 46 -7.91 -15.57 -11.75
C MET A 46 -7.06 -14.36 -12.23
N SER A 47 -7.69 -13.28 -12.68
CA SER A 47 -7.05 -12.06 -13.19
C SER A 47 -6.86 -11.01 -12.10
N PHE A 48 -5.63 -10.52 -11.93
CA PHE A 48 -5.35 -9.52 -10.90
C PHE A 48 -6.14 -8.21 -11.10
N TYR A 49 -6.27 -7.79 -12.37
CA TYR A 49 -7.03 -6.59 -12.73
C TYR A 49 -8.54 -6.88 -12.89
N GLY A 50 -8.89 -8.06 -13.42
CA GLY A 50 -10.27 -8.44 -13.70
C GLY A 50 -11.09 -8.77 -12.44
N ASP A 51 -10.46 -9.41 -11.45
CA ASP A 51 -11.14 -9.87 -10.23
C ASP A 51 -10.97 -8.90 -9.04
N GLY A 52 -10.45 -7.68 -9.29
CA GLY A 52 -10.36 -6.63 -8.27
C GLY A 52 -9.25 -6.81 -7.22
N LEU A 53 -8.31 -7.74 -7.41
CA LEU A 53 -7.16 -7.94 -6.50
C LEU A 53 -6.29 -6.68 -6.37
N TRP A 54 -6.24 -5.85 -7.42
CA TRP A 54 -5.58 -4.54 -7.36
C TRP A 54 -6.24 -3.58 -6.36
N GLN A 55 -7.57 -3.64 -6.19
CA GLN A 55 -8.28 -2.78 -5.22
C GLN A 55 -7.93 -3.20 -3.80
N ILE A 56 -7.89 -4.50 -3.53
CA ILE A 56 -7.46 -5.07 -2.25
C ILE A 56 -6.01 -4.66 -1.95
N THR A 57 -5.15 -4.69 -2.97
CA THR A 57 -3.74 -4.24 -2.87
C THR A 57 -3.64 -2.78 -2.44
N LEU A 58 -4.43 -1.88 -3.05
CA LEU A 58 -4.44 -0.45 -2.69
C LEU A 58 -4.94 -0.22 -1.25
N ILE A 59 -6.01 -0.92 -0.86
CA ILE A 59 -6.56 -0.83 0.50
C ILE A 59 -5.54 -1.33 1.53
N LEU A 60 -4.90 -2.48 1.29
CA LEU A 60 -3.86 -3.00 2.17
C LEU A 60 -2.66 -2.07 2.26
N ALA A 61 -2.22 -1.51 1.12
CA ALA A 61 -1.13 -0.54 1.09
C ALA A 61 -1.44 0.70 1.93
N PHE A 62 -2.70 1.15 1.94
CA PHE A 62 -3.14 2.28 2.77
C PHE A 62 -2.99 1.95 4.25
N PHE A 63 -3.54 0.83 4.71
CA PHE A 63 -3.45 0.42 6.12
C PHE A 63 -2.02 0.22 6.57
N VAL A 64 -1.19 -0.45 5.77
CA VAL A 64 0.24 -0.66 6.08
C VAL A 64 0.96 0.68 6.20
N THR A 65 0.70 1.62 5.29
CA THR A 65 1.30 2.96 5.34
C THR A 65 0.91 3.71 6.60
N CYS A 66 -0.37 3.67 6.97
CA CYS A 66 -0.86 4.25 8.22
C CYS A 66 -0.18 3.63 9.45
N CYS A 67 -0.05 2.30 9.49
CA CYS A 67 0.67 1.61 10.57
C CYS A 67 2.14 2.02 10.64
N VAL A 68 2.84 2.12 9.51
CA VAL A 68 4.26 2.52 9.49
C VAL A 68 4.44 3.95 9.99
N LEU A 69 3.61 4.88 9.53
CA LEU A 69 3.68 6.28 9.99
C LEU A 69 3.28 6.42 11.46
N PHE A 70 2.25 5.69 11.91
CA PHE A 70 1.83 5.69 13.30
C PHE A 70 2.97 5.22 14.22
N ASN A 71 3.60 4.09 13.92
CA ASN A 71 4.75 3.59 14.68
C ASN A 71 5.95 4.55 14.64
N LYS A 72 6.12 5.31 13.54
CA LYS A 72 7.23 6.25 13.39
C LYS A 72 7.07 7.52 14.24
N TYR A 73 5.87 8.07 14.32
CA TYR A 73 5.60 9.35 14.98
C TYR A 73 4.96 9.22 16.36
N SER A 74 4.37 8.07 16.67
CA SER A 74 3.86 7.71 17.99
C SER A 74 4.49 6.40 18.47
N PRO A 75 5.83 6.30 18.53
CA PRO A 75 6.47 5.17 19.19
C PRO A 75 6.23 5.32 20.69
N GLU A 76 5.38 4.46 21.25
CA GLU A 76 5.40 4.21 22.70
C GLU A 76 6.71 3.52 23.08
#